data_AF-A0A7K2Q597-F1
#
_entry.id   AF-A0A7K2Q597-F1
#
_cell.length_a   1.000
_cell.length_b   1.000
_cell.length_c   1.000
_cell.angle_alpha   90.00
_cell.angle_beta   90.00
_cell.angle_gamma   90.00
#
_symmetry.space_group_name_H-M   'P 1'
#
loop_
_entity.id
_entity.type
_entity.pdbx_description
1 polymer ?
#
loop_
_entity_poly.entity_id
_entity_poly.type
_entity_poly.pdbx_seq_one_letter_code
_entity_poly.pdbx_strand_id
1 'polypeptide(L)'
;MSVTIRQTGISVGQATVSVDAKGSAPVTVVLEWFTGDVEGRLGKADGAADTLTYQPGAAAPLVQAHTFSGSGCYWGVRATTRPAAGNGSSTSQVFIRRCTIS
;
A
#
# COMPACT_ATOMS: atom_id res chain seq x y z
N MET A 1 -4.29 2.63 -11.66
CA MET A 1 -4.13 1.80 -10.44
C MET A 1 -4.11 2.72 -9.22
N SER A 2 -4.74 2.30 -8.12
CA SER A 2 -4.80 3.03 -6.85
C SER A 2 -4.58 2.10 -5.66
N VAL A 3 -4.11 2.66 -4.55
CA VAL A 3 -3.99 1.95 -3.27
C VAL A 3 -4.60 2.80 -2.15
N THR A 4 -5.22 2.15 -1.19
CA THR A 4 -5.61 2.75 0.10
C THR A 4 -5.07 1.91 1.23
N ILE A 5 -4.81 2.52 2.38
CA ILE A 5 -4.41 1.81 3.61
C ILE A 5 -5.33 2.19 4.76
N ARG A 6 -5.63 1.21 5.62
CA ARG A 6 -6.33 1.45 6.89
C ARG A 6 -5.69 0.65 8.02
N GLN A 7 -5.76 1.18 9.23
CA GLN A 7 -5.34 0.46 10.43
C GLN A 7 -6.43 -0.54 10.86
N THR A 8 -6.09 -1.83 10.94
CA THR A 8 -7.00 -2.90 11.35
C THR A 8 -6.63 -3.51 12.71
N GLY A 9 -5.40 -3.34 13.17
CA GLY A 9 -4.93 -3.75 14.49
C GLY A 9 -4.05 -2.69 15.16
N ILE A 10 -3.47 -3.00 16.33
CA ILE A 10 -2.57 -2.07 17.05
C ILE A 10 -1.34 -1.74 16.19
N SER A 11 -0.74 -2.76 15.59
CA SER A 11 0.42 -2.68 14.68
C SER A 11 0.11 -3.16 13.26
N VAL A 12 -1.15 -3.46 12.94
CA VAL A 12 -1.52 -4.06 11.64
C VAL A 12 -2.23 -3.04 10.77
N GLY A 13 -1.68 -2.77 9.59
CA GLY A 13 -2.33 -2.04 8.50
C GLY A 13 -2.75 -2.99 7.40
N GLN A 14 -3.79 -2.62 6.65
CA GLN A 14 -4.25 -3.36 5.50
C GLN A 14 -4.35 -2.43 4.29
N ALA A 15 -3.66 -2.79 3.22
CA ALA A 15 -3.78 -2.14 1.93
C ALA A 15 -4.86 -2.80 1.08
N THR A 16 -5.60 -1.98 0.35
CA THR A 16 -6.51 -2.40 -0.73
C THR A 16 -6.02 -1.78 -2.02
N VAL A 17 -5.78 -2.61 -3.04
CA VAL A 17 -5.25 -2.17 -4.34
C VAL A 17 -6.27 -2.42 -5.43
N SER A 18 -6.58 -1.37 -6.19
CA SER A 18 -7.39 -1.47 -7.40
C SER A 18 -6.50 -1.33 -8.63
N VAL A 19 -6.52 -2.34 -9.49
CA VAL A 19 -5.78 -2.36 -10.75
C VAL A 19 -6.78 -2.32 -11.90
N ASP A 20 -6.63 -1.34 -12.78
CA ASP A 20 -7.35 -1.28 -14.05
C ASP A 20 -6.33 -1.57 -15.15
N ALA A 21 -6.32 -2.83 -15.59
CA ALA A 21 -5.42 -3.33 -16.62
C ALA A 21 -6.23 -3.93 -17.76
N LYS A 22 -5.78 -3.67 -19.00
CA LYS A 22 -6.39 -4.20 -20.22
C LYS A 22 -5.63 -5.45 -20.69
N GLY A 23 -6.31 -6.32 -21.42
CA GLY A 23 -5.76 -7.58 -21.92
C GLY A 23 -5.97 -8.73 -20.94
N SER A 24 -5.22 -9.82 -21.11
CA SER A 24 -5.35 -11.06 -20.33
C SER A 24 -4.05 -11.50 -19.64
N ALA A 25 -2.95 -10.78 -19.84
CA ALA A 25 -1.68 -11.10 -19.20
C ALA A 25 -1.71 -10.70 -17.72
N PRO A 26 -1.21 -11.54 -16.80
CA PRO A 26 -1.12 -11.19 -15.39
C PRO A 26 -0.27 -9.93 -15.16
N VAL A 27 -0.68 -9.13 -14.17
CA VAL A 27 0.07 -7.95 -13.71
C VAL A 27 0.66 -8.26 -12.34
N THR A 28 1.97 -8.11 -12.20
CA THR A 28 2.62 -8.16 -10.88
C THR A 28 2.38 -6.82 -10.18
N VAL A 29 1.97 -6.85 -8.93
CA VAL A 29 1.81 -5.67 -8.06
C VAL A 29 2.81 -5.78 -6.93
N VAL A 30 3.60 -4.73 -6.71
CA VAL A 30 4.57 -4.66 -5.60
C VAL A 30 4.11 -3.61 -4.60
N LEU A 31 4.03 -4.00 -3.33
CA LEU A 31 3.67 -3.15 -2.20
C LEU A 31 4.88 -2.93 -1.31
N GLU A 32 5.28 -1.66 -1.16
CA GLU A 32 6.31 -1.24 -0.22
C GLU A 32 5.67 -0.50 0.94
N TRP A 33 6.11 -0.80 2.16
CA TRP A 33 5.53 -0.28 3.40
C TRP A 33 6.45 0.74 4.05
N PHE A 34 5.87 1.76 4.66
CA PHE A 34 6.61 2.90 5.21
C PHE A 34 6.06 3.35 6.55
N THR A 35 6.93 3.91 7.38
CA THR A 35 6.60 4.59 8.63
C THR A 35 7.27 5.95 8.69
N GLY A 36 6.57 6.99 9.14
CA GLY A 36 7.13 8.33 9.29
C GLY A 36 6.23 9.26 10.09
N ASP A 37 6.67 10.49 10.31
CA ASP A 37 5.96 11.46 11.17
C ASP A 37 5.39 12.65 10.38
N VAL A 38 5.45 12.59 9.05
CA VAL A 38 5.03 13.69 8.16
C VAL A 38 3.94 13.20 7.21
N GLU A 39 2.83 13.92 7.17
CA GLU A 39 1.75 13.69 6.22
C GLU A 39 2.18 14.02 4.79
N GLY A 40 1.69 13.25 3.82
CA GLY A 40 1.93 13.47 2.40
C GLY A 40 3.33 13.07 1.93
N ARG A 41 4.19 12.60 2.83
CA ARG A 41 5.55 12.14 2.52
C ARG A 41 5.79 10.76 3.11
N LEU A 42 6.12 9.79 2.25
CA LEU A 42 6.55 8.47 2.71
C LEU A 42 7.84 8.59 3.54
N GLY A 43 7.84 7.95 4.70
CA GLY A 43 8.97 7.94 5.62
C GLY A 43 9.97 6.82 5.31
N LYS A 44 10.48 6.18 6.37
CA LYS A 44 11.42 5.06 6.27
C LYS A 44 10.69 3.79 5.84
N ALA A 45 11.32 2.98 4.98
CA ALA A 45 10.81 1.67 4.63
C ALA A 45 10.70 0.77 5.87
N ASP A 46 9.58 0.07 5.98
CA ASP A 46 9.24 -0.81 7.09
C ASP A 46 9.10 -2.26 6.60
N GLY A 47 10.19 -3.03 6.72
CA GLY A 47 10.22 -4.42 6.29
C GLY A 47 10.42 -4.62 4.79
N ALA A 48 10.17 -5.85 4.34
CA ALA A 48 10.27 -6.23 2.93
C ALA A 48 9.01 -5.81 2.16
N ALA A 49 9.15 -5.66 0.85
CA ALA A 49 8.01 -5.46 -0.03
C ALA A 49 7.22 -6.76 -0.23
N ASP A 50 5.89 -6.64 -0.35
CA ASP A 50 5.03 -7.74 -0.78
C ASP A 50 4.87 -7.75 -2.29
N THR A 51 4.71 -8.94 -2.86
CA THR A 51 4.41 -9.12 -4.28
C THR A 51 3.13 -9.90 -4.46
N LEU A 52 2.20 -9.35 -5.23
CA LEU A 52 0.89 -9.93 -5.53
C LEU A 52 0.73 -10.06 -7.04
N THR A 53 -0.15 -10.95 -7.47
CA THR A 53 -0.51 -11.09 -8.88
C THR A 53 -1.97 -10.69 -9.07
N TYR A 54 -2.21 -9.73 -9.97
CA TYR A 54 -3.53 -9.35 -10.43
C TYR A 54 -3.82 -9.98 -11.78
N GLN A 55 -5.01 -10.56 -11.93
CA GLN A 55 -5.54 -10.99 -13.22
C GLN A 55 -6.49 -9.90 -13.77
N PRO A 56 -6.22 -9.35 -14.97
CA PRO A 56 -7.16 -8.44 -15.63
C PRO A 56 -8.58 -8.99 -15.70
N GLY A 57 -9.55 -8.16 -15.31
CA GLY A 57 -10.97 -8.55 -15.26
C GLY A 57 -11.41 -9.21 -13.95
N ALA A 58 -10.51 -9.42 -12.99
CA ALA A 58 -10.91 -9.87 -11.65
C ALA A 58 -11.81 -8.82 -10.96
N ALA A 59 -12.92 -9.28 -10.38
CA ALA A 59 -13.94 -8.42 -9.78
C ALA A 59 -13.56 -7.85 -8.41
N ALA A 60 -12.64 -8.50 -7.68
CA ALA A 60 -12.23 -8.09 -6.35
C ALA A 60 -10.89 -7.34 -6.37
N PRO A 61 -10.72 -6.29 -5.54
CA PRO A 61 -9.42 -5.67 -5.34
C PRO A 61 -8.46 -6.63 -4.63
N LEU A 62 -7.16 -6.40 -4.81
CA LEU A 62 -6.15 -7.10 -4.02
C LEU A 62 -6.12 -6.53 -2.60
N VAL A 63 -5.96 -7.41 -1.61
CA VAL A 63 -5.89 -7.03 -0.20
C VAL A 63 -4.65 -7.65 0.42
N GLN A 64 -3.83 -6.86 1.09
CA GLN A 64 -2.63 -7.33 1.78
C GLN A 64 -2.50 -6.64 3.13
N ALA A 65 -2.21 -7.42 4.17
CA ALA A 65 -1.92 -6.91 5.50
C ALA A 65 -0.42 -6.82 5.74
N HIS A 66 -0.01 -5.82 6.52
CA HIS A 66 1.37 -5.66 6.97
C HIS A 66 1.40 -5.35 8.46
N THR A 67 2.34 -5.98 9.16
CA THR A 67 2.60 -5.71 10.58
C THR A 67 3.73 -4.69 10.67
N PHE A 68 3.37 -3.46 11.03
CA PHE A 68 4.32 -2.36 11.13
C PHE A 68 5.19 -2.48 12.38
N SER A 69 6.50 -2.31 12.18
CA SER A 69 7.49 -2.29 13.26
C SER A 69 7.96 -0.88 13.64
N GLY A 70 7.75 0.10 12.75
CA GLY A 70 8.19 1.47 12.90
C GLY A 70 7.43 2.31 13.94
N SER A 71 8.13 3.30 14.48
CA SER A 71 7.63 4.20 15.52
C SER A 71 6.93 5.46 14.99
N GLY A 72 6.90 5.70 13.68
CA GLY A 72 6.28 6.89 13.10
C GLY A 72 4.75 6.92 13.22
N CYS A 73 4.17 8.12 13.25
CA CYS A 73 2.72 8.33 13.41
C CYS A 73 1.88 8.19 12.13
N TYR A 74 2.52 8.12 10.98
CA TYR A 74 1.92 7.78 9.71
C TYR A 74 2.45 6.43 9.24
N TRP A 75 1.52 5.54 8.90
CA TRP A 75 1.83 4.37 8.08
C TRP A 75 1.55 4.68 6.63
N GLY A 76 2.46 4.28 5.76
CA GLY A 76 2.36 4.49 4.32
C GLY A 76 2.50 3.20 3.55
N VAL A 77 1.90 3.18 2.37
CA VAL A 77 2.09 2.14 1.37
C VAL A 77 2.35 2.81 0.02
N ARG A 78 3.32 2.27 -0.73
CA ARG A 78 3.50 2.56 -2.15
C ARG A 78 3.21 1.30 -2.93
N ALA A 79 2.46 1.44 -4.01
CA ALA A 79 2.10 0.36 -4.88
C ALA A 79 2.54 0.66 -6.31
N THR A 80 3.24 -0.29 -6.93
CA THR A 80 3.71 -0.24 -8.32
C THR A 80 3.29 -1.51 -9.05
N THR A 81 3.31 -1.50 -10.38
CA THR A 81 2.96 -2.66 -11.18
C THR A 81 4.04 -3.02 -12.20
N ARG A 82 4.05 -4.28 -12.63
CA ARG A 82 4.79 -4.76 -13.81
C ARG A 82 3.83 -5.56 -14.71
N PRO A 83 3.58 -5.11 -15.96
CA PRO A 83 4.05 -3.87 -16.57
C PRO A 83 3.66 -2.61 -15.78
N ALA A 84 4.44 -1.54 -15.92
CA ALA A 84 4.20 -0.29 -15.20
C ALA A 84 2.85 0.32 -15.60
N ALA A 85 2.08 0.76 -14.61
CA ALA A 85 0.84 1.48 -14.83
C ALA A 85 1.13 2.83 -15.49
N GLY A 86 0.23 3.33 -16.32
CA GLY A 86 0.39 4.63 -17.00
C GLY A 86 0.50 5.82 -16.04
N ASN A 87 0.01 5.67 -14.80
CA ASN A 87 0.15 6.67 -13.74
C ASN A 87 1.37 6.44 -12.83
N GLY A 88 2.27 5.51 -13.17
CA GLY A 88 3.47 5.20 -12.40
C GLY A 88 3.16 4.42 -11.11
N SER A 89 3.37 5.07 -9.96
CA SER A 89 3.10 4.51 -8.63
C SER A 89 1.90 5.20 -7.98
N SER A 90 1.16 4.47 -7.13
CA SER A 90 0.18 5.06 -6.22
C SER A 90 0.65 4.94 -4.78
N THR A 91 0.39 5.97 -3.98
CA THR A 91 0.76 5.99 -2.55
C THR A 91 -0.45 6.34 -1.71
N SER A 92 -0.52 5.78 -0.50
CA SER A 92 -1.52 6.15 0.50
C SER A 92 -0.89 6.14 1.89
N GLN A 93 -1.42 6.96 2.79
CA GLN A 93 -1.03 7.02 4.19
C GLN A 93 -2.26 7.00 5.10
N VAL A 94 -2.04 6.57 6.34
CA VAL A 94 -3.02 6.66 7.42
C VAL A 94 -2.33 7.15 8.69
N PHE A 95 -2.95 8.14 9.36
CA PHE A 95 -2.56 8.53 10.70
C PHE A 95 -3.07 7.48 11.69
N ILE A 96 -2.19 6.97 12.53
CA ILE A 96 -2.49 5.79 13.35
C ILE A 96 -3.07 6.16 14.71
N ARG A 97 -3.95 5.31 15.23
CA ARG A 97 -4.72 5.55 16.46
C ARG A 97 -3.90 5.69 17.74
N ARG A 98 -2.63 5.23 17.75
CA ARG A 98 -1.74 5.41 18.91
C ARG A 98 -1.13 6.81 19.00
N CYS A 99 -1.26 7.61 17.94
CA CYS A 99 -0.77 8.97 17.91
C CYS A 99 -1.92 9.95 18.13
N THR A 100 -1.58 11.11 18.68
CA THR A 100 -2.50 12.21 18.93
C THR A 100 -2.04 13.42 18.15
N ILE A 101 -2.97 14.11 17.49
CA ILE A 101 -2.71 15.45 16.94
C ILE A 101 -2.75 16.41 18.12
N SER A 102 -1.63 17.07 18.40
CA SER A 102 -1.50 18.11 19.42
C SER A 102 -1.67 19.48 18.82
#